data_AF-A0A8I5MWT3-F1
#
_entry.id   AF-A0A8I5MWT3-F1
#
_cell.length_a   1.000
_cell.length_b   1.000
_cell.length_c   1.000
_cell.angle_alpha   90.00
_cell.angle_beta   90.00
_cell.angle_gamma   90.00
#
_symmetry.space_group_name_H-M   'P 1'
#
loop_
_entity.id
_entity.type
_entity.pdbx_description
1 polymer ?
#
loop_
_entity_poly.entity_id
_entity_poly.type
_entity_poly.pdbx_seq_one_letter_code
_entity_poly.pdbx_strand_id
1 'polypeptide(L)'
;MPLSTTGTYLGPAPRLFPGCRRRCRRVRNDVSVSCRPRKCNSNLVGARIPRGKVITTARGSSTGELEGHASSRLPPQPCSWGQSSDLLSRIDLDELMKKDEPPLDFPDTLEGFEYAFNEKGQLRHIKTGEPFVFNYREDLHRWNQKRYEALGEIITKYVYELLEKDCNLKKISIPVDATESEPKSFIFMSEDALTNPQKLMVLIHGSGVVRAGQWARRLIINEDLDSGTQIPFIKRAVAEGYGVIVLNPNENYIEVEKPKIHVQSSSDSSDEPAEKRERKDKVSKETKKRRDFYEKYRNPQREKEMMQLYIRENGSPEEHAIYVWDHFIAQAAAENVFFVAHSYGGLAFVELMIQREADVKNKVTAVALTDSVHNVWHQEAGKTIREWMRENCCNWVSSSEPLDTSVESMLPDCPRVSAGTDRHELTSWKSFPSIFKFFTEASEAKISSLKPAVTRRSHRIKHEEL
;
A
#
# COMPACT_ATOMS: atom_id res chain seq x y z
N MET A 1 33.75 -3.57 68.98
CA MET A 1 34.63 -4.77 68.93
C MET A 1 34.50 -5.41 67.56
N PRO A 2 35.57 -5.99 66.98
CA PRO A 2 35.83 -5.79 65.54
C PRO A 2 35.84 -7.07 64.68
N LEU A 3 36.13 -6.87 63.38
CA LEU A 3 36.55 -7.83 62.34
C LEU A 3 35.46 -8.73 61.71
N SER A 4 35.22 -8.50 60.41
CA SER A 4 34.80 -9.55 59.47
C SER A 4 35.60 -9.43 58.16
N THR A 5 36.17 -10.55 57.73
CA THR A 5 37.12 -10.70 56.62
C THR A 5 36.52 -10.55 55.23
N THR A 6 37.37 -10.15 54.28
CA THR A 6 37.15 -10.25 52.83
C THR A 6 37.00 -11.72 52.38
N GLY A 7 36.05 -11.99 51.48
CA GLY A 7 35.89 -13.30 50.84
C GLY A 7 35.45 -13.17 49.38
N THR A 8 36.38 -13.37 48.45
CA THR A 8 36.08 -13.56 47.02
C THR A 8 35.59 -14.97 46.75
N TYR A 9 34.43 -15.13 46.12
CA TYR A 9 33.98 -16.40 45.54
C TYR A 9 33.61 -16.23 44.06
N LEU A 10 34.13 -17.14 43.24
CA LEU A 10 33.93 -17.20 41.79
C LEU A 10 33.03 -18.38 41.41
N GLY A 11 32.11 -18.13 40.48
CA GLY A 11 31.45 -19.15 39.65
C GLY A 11 29.91 -19.25 39.80
N PRO A 12 29.22 -19.96 38.88
CA PRO A 12 29.73 -20.64 37.68
C PRO A 12 29.19 -20.06 36.35
N ALA A 13 29.85 -20.40 35.25
CA ALA A 13 29.44 -20.02 33.88
C ALA A 13 28.17 -20.76 33.38
N PRO A 14 27.39 -20.18 32.44
CA PRO A 14 26.20 -20.81 31.88
C PRO A 14 26.54 -22.01 30.98
N ARG A 15 25.68 -23.04 31.01
CA ARG A 15 25.88 -24.30 30.28
C ARG A 15 25.46 -24.18 28.82
N LEU A 16 26.40 -24.43 27.91
CA LEU A 16 26.12 -24.73 26.50
C LEU A 16 25.68 -26.20 26.35
N PHE A 17 24.58 -26.43 25.62
CA PHE A 17 24.13 -27.75 25.14
C PHE A 17 23.71 -27.64 23.66
N PRO A 18 23.71 -28.74 22.87
CA PRO A 18 24.48 -28.73 21.62
C PRO A 18 23.61 -28.73 20.36
N GLY A 19 24.22 -28.32 19.24
CA GLY A 19 23.53 -28.18 17.95
C GLY A 19 22.91 -29.48 17.43
N CYS A 20 21.62 -29.41 17.09
CA CYS A 20 20.90 -30.52 16.48
C CYS A 20 21.09 -30.51 14.95
N ARG A 21 21.83 -31.50 14.43
CA ARG A 21 22.16 -31.61 12.99
C ARG A 21 20.89 -31.83 12.14
N ARG A 22 20.68 -30.99 11.12
CA ARG A 22 19.69 -31.23 10.06
C ARG A 22 20.00 -32.55 9.33
N ARG A 23 19.24 -33.62 9.62
CA ARG A 23 19.28 -34.89 8.87
C ARG A 23 18.38 -34.79 7.63
N CYS A 24 18.99 -34.61 6.45
CA CYS A 24 18.30 -34.86 5.19
C CYS A 24 17.92 -36.34 5.08
N ARG A 25 16.62 -36.67 5.22
CA ARG A 25 16.09 -37.98 4.82
C ARG A 25 15.65 -37.92 3.35
N ARG A 26 16.45 -38.52 2.46
CA ARG A 26 15.91 -39.04 1.18
C ARG A 26 15.00 -40.21 1.50
N VAL A 27 13.78 -40.20 0.98
CA VAL A 27 12.94 -41.39 0.83
C VAL A 27 12.71 -41.56 -0.67
N ARG A 28 13.20 -42.66 -1.23
CA ARG A 28 12.66 -43.23 -2.47
C ARG A 28 11.57 -44.21 -2.06
N ASN A 29 10.54 -44.32 -2.87
CA ASN A 29 9.95 -45.61 -3.22
C ASN A 29 9.19 -45.48 -4.54
N ASP A 30 9.56 -46.31 -5.51
CA ASP A 30 8.93 -46.45 -6.82
C ASP A 30 7.79 -47.48 -6.73
N VAL A 31 6.63 -47.20 -7.35
CA VAL A 31 5.74 -48.21 -7.98
C VAL A 31 5.00 -47.56 -9.18
N SER A 32 4.76 -48.32 -10.24
CA SER A 32 4.06 -47.94 -11.50
C SER A 32 2.71 -48.69 -11.63
N VAL A 33 1.82 -48.56 -12.64
CA VAL A 33 1.89 -48.28 -14.09
C VAL A 33 0.59 -47.52 -14.48
N SER A 34 0.57 -46.51 -15.35
CA SER A 34 0.36 -46.74 -16.80
C SER A 34 0.38 -45.46 -17.65
N CYS A 35 0.80 -45.61 -18.91
CA CYS A 35 0.84 -44.56 -19.93
C CYS A 35 0.10 -45.00 -21.20
N ARG A 36 -0.77 -44.11 -21.75
CA ARG A 36 -1.03 -43.80 -23.19
C ARG A 36 -2.43 -43.14 -23.36
N PRO A 37 -2.71 -42.35 -24.43
CA PRO A 37 -1.93 -41.18 -24.85
C PRO A 37 -2.77 -39.96 -25.38
N ARG A 38 -2.24 -38.74 -25.18
CA ARG A 38 -2.33 -37.51 -26.03
C ARG A 38 -3.67 -37.05 -26.66
N LYS A 39 -4.06 -35.80 -26.34
CA LYS A 39 -4.26 -34.57 -27.19
C LYS A 39 -5.21 -33.61 -26.45
N CYS A 40 -5.16 -32.27 -26.53
CA CYS A 40 -4.27 -31.33 -27.23
C CYS A 40 -4.19 -29.98 -26.46
N ASN A 41 -3.22 -29.12 -26.80
CA ASN A 41 -3.05 -27.76 -26.27
C ASN A 41 -4.21 -26.80 -26.58
N SER A 42 -4.39 -25.81 -25.71
CA SER A 42 -4.72 -24.43 -26.13
C SER A 42 -4.21 -23.37 -25.15
N ASN A 43 -3.02 -22.85 -25.40
CA ASN A 43 -2.64 -21.48 -25.06
C ASN A 43 -2.59 -20.73 -26.39
N LEU A 44 -3.33 -19.62 -26.55
CA LEU A 44 -2.98 -18.56 -27.51
C LEU A 44 -3.76 -17.27 -27.22
N VAL A 45 -3.06 -16.15 -27.36
CA VAL A 45 -3.51 -14.79 -27.05
C VAL A 45 -3.86 -14.06 -28.36
N GLY A 46 -4.96 -13.30 -28.34
CA GLY A 46 -5.15 -12.10 -29.17
C GLY A 46 -5.69 -12.30 -30.59
N ALA A 47 -6.87 -11.74 -30.85
CA ALA A 47 -7.37 -11.44 -32.19
C ALA A 47 -8.00 -10.04 -32.23
N ARG A 48 -7.71 -9.28 -33.29
CA ARG A 48 -8.18 -7.90 -33.49
C ARG A 48 -9.58 -7.86 -34.10
N ILE A 49 -10.36 -6.84 -33.76
CA ILE A 49 -11.64 -6.51 -34.39
C ILE A 49 -11.40 -5.75 -35.72
N PRO A 50 -11.94 -6.18 -36.87
CA PRO A 50 -11.91 -5.41 -38.10
C PRO A 50 -13.12 -4.47 -38.22
N ARG A 51 -12.90 -3.20 -38.58
CA ARG A 51 -13.98 -2.28 -38.98
C ARG A 51 -14.25 -2.43 -40.48
N GLY A 52 -15.52 -2.64 -40.85
CA GLY A 52 -15.95 -2.76 -42.24
C GLY A 52 -15.97 -1.41 -42.98
N LYS A 53 -15.73 -1.45 -44.30
CA LYS A 53 -15.92 -0.31 -45.21
C LYS A 53 -17.39 -0.24 -45.65
N VAL A 54 -17.97 0.95 -45.66
CA VAL A 54 -19.17 1.27 -46.44
C VAL A 54 -18.74 2.11 -47.64
N ILE A 55 -19.29 1.80 -48.81
CA ILE A 55 -19.00 2.48 -50.09
C ILE A 55 -20.15 3.43 -50.39
N THR A 56 -19.84 4.67 -50.76
CA THR A 56 -20.77 5.55 -51.51
C THR A 56 -20.03 6.16 -52.70
N THR A 57 -20.76 6.34 -53.79
CA THR A 57 -20.26 6.62 -55.14
C THR A 57 -20.34 8.10 -55.49
N ALA A 58 -19.39 8.58 -56.30
CA ALA A 58 -19.58 9.75 -57.17
C ALA A 58 -18.75 9.60 -58.45
N ARG A 59 -19.34 9.91 -59.60
CA ARG A 59 -18.67 9.96 -60.92
C ARG A 59 -18.20 11.39 -61.20
N GLY A 60 -17.12 11.53 -61.97
CA GLY A 60 -16.73 12.80 -62.57
C GLY A 60 -15.60 12.60 -63.59
N SER A 61 -15.93 12.68 -64.88
CA SER A 61 -14.96 12.64 -65.98
C SER A 61 -14.42 14.04 -66.30
N SER A 62 -13.14 14.15 -66.64
CA SER A 62 -12.70 15.00 -67.75
C SER A 62 -11.31 14.57 -68.25
N THR A 63 -11.18 14.43 -69.56
CA THR A 63 -9.96 14.12 -70.30
C THR A 63 -9.02 15.33 -70.41
N GLY A 64 -7.73 15.08 -70.65
CA GLY A 64 -6.72 16.13 -70.84
C GLY A 64 -5.37 15.55 -71.26
N GLU A 65 -5.29 15.05 -72.49
CA GLU A 65 -4.01 14.72 -73.13
C GLU A 65 -3.29 16.02 -73.55
N LEU A 66 -2.01 16.14 -73.24
CA LEU A 66 -1.07 17.00 -73.98
C LEU A 66 0.28 16.30 -74.11
N GLU A 67 0.88 16.48 -75.28
CA GLU A 67 1.92 15.62 -75.83
C GLU A 67 3.32 15.89 -75.26
N GLY A 68 4.15 14.86 -75.26
CA GLY A 68 5.55 14.97 -74.83
C GLY A 68 6.46 15.44 -75.95
N HIS A 69 7.19 16.55 -75.72
CA HIS A 69 8.39 16.86 -76.49
C HIS A 69 9.65 16.39 -75.75
N ALA A 70 10.37 15.45 -76.36
CA ALA A 70 11.69 15.04 -75.90
C ALA A 70 12.78 15.99 -76.40
N SER A 71 13.64 16.50 -75.52
CA SER A 71 14.96 17.01 -75.92
C SER A 71 15.99 16.93 -74.80
N SER A 72 17.21 16.57 -75.20
CA SER A 72 18.52 16.79 -74.56
C SER A 72 18.71 16.52 -73.06
N ARG A 73 19.52 15.48 -72.77
CA ARG A 73 20.16 15.27 -71.47
C ARG A 73 21.31 16.27 -71.28
N LEU A 74 21.36 16.94 -70.13
CA LEU A 74 22.59 17.39 -69.49
C LEU A 74 22.53 17.01 -68.01
N PRO A 75 23.64 16.54 -67.39
CA PRO A 75 23.63 16.15 -65.99
C PRO A 75 23.61 17.39 -65.08
N PRO A 76 22.79 17.42 -64.02
CA PRO A 76 22.80 18.53 -63.08
C PRO A 76 24.07 18.51 -62.22
N GLN A 77 24.75 19.65 -62.13
CA GLN A 77 25.82 19.90 -61.17
C GLN A 77 25.26 19.87 -59.73
N PRO A 78 25.97 19.33 -58.74
CA PRO A 78 25.49 19.29 -57.35
C PRO A 78 25.55 20.67 -56.70
N CYS A 79 24.39 21.32 -56.52
CA CYS A 79 24.28 22.54 -55.73
C CYS A 79 24.52 22.26 -54.24
N SER A 80 25.39 23.03 -53.60
CA SER A 80 25.81 22.87 -52.22
C SER A 80 24.76 23.35 -51.20
N TRP A 81 23.74 22.55 -50.94
CA TRP A 81 22.78 22.75 -49.83
C TRP A 81 23.11 21.92 -48.58
N GLY A 82 24.37 21.51 -48.42
CA GLY A 82 24.83 20.58 -47.38
C GLY A 82 25.10 21.16 -45.99
N GLN A 83 24.75 22.42 -45.70
CA GLN A 83 25.10 23.08 -44.42
C GLN A 83 23.91 23.41 -43.49
N SER A 84 22.66 23.32 -43.96
CA SER A 84 21.49 23.65 -43.11
C SER A 84 20.86 22.45 -42.39
N SER A 85 21.08 21.22 -42.85
CA SER A 85 20.57 20.01 -42.19
C SER A 85 21.44 19.57 -40.99
N ASP A 86 22.74 19.89 -41.00
CA ASP A 86 23.73 19.45 -40.01
C ASP A 86 23.79 20.34 -38.73
N LEU A 87 23.01 21.41 -38.71
CA LEU A 87 22.77 22.25 -37.54
C LEU A 87 21.52 21.80 -36.75
N LEU A 88 20.47 21.37 -37.44
CA LEU A 88 19.24 20.84 -36.81
C LEU A 88 19.46 19.45 -36.21
N SER A 89 20.35 18.63 -36.77
CA SER A 89 20.77 17.33 -36.20
C SER A 89 21.58 17.45 -34.91
N ARG A 90 22.12 18.65 -34.62
CA ARG A 90 22.90 18.95 -33.40
C ARG A 90 22.07 19.51 -32.25
N ILE A 91 20.83 19.92 -32.51
CA ILE A 91 19.91 20.36 -31.46
C ILE A 91 19.22 19.10 -30.93
N ASP A 92 19.61 18.63 -29.74
CA ASP A 92 18.81 17.62 -29.04
C ASP A 92 17.49 18.27 -28.65
N LEU A 93 16.42 17.99 -29.40
CA LEU A 93 15.09 18.51 -29.09
C LEU A 93 14.63 18.13 -27.69
N ASP A 94 15.07 16.99 -27.14
CA ASP A 94 14.76 16.62 -25.76
C ASP A 94 15.52 17.52 -24.76
N GLU A 95 16.73 17.99 -25.09
CA GLU A 95 17.49 18.93 -24.25
C GLU A 95 16.97 20.38 -24.39
N LEU A 96 16.40 20.73 -25.55
CA LEU A 96 15.71 21.99 -25.77
C LEU A 96 14.37 22.02 -24.99
N MET A 97 13.53 20.99 -25.14
CA MET A 97 12.26 20.87 -24.42
C MET A 97 12.44 20.80 -22.89
N LYS A 98 13.58 20.27 -22.40
CA LYS A 98 13.94 20.30 -20.97
C LYS A 98 14.28 21.69 -20.44
N LYS A 99 14.58 22.68 -21.28
CA LYS A 99 14.81 24.08 -20.85
C LYS A 99 13.52 24.87 -20.71
N ASP A 100 12.45 24.43 -21.37
CA ASP A 100 11.13 25.07 -21.33
C ASP A 100 10.16 24.41 -20.32
N GLU A 101 10.53 23.28 -19.69
CA GLU A 101 9.77 22.75 -18.55
C GLU A 101 9.78 23.78 -17.40
N PRO A 102 8.60 24.21 -16.90
CA PRO A 102 8.52 25.14 -15.77
C PRO A 102 9.14 24.52 -14.50
N PRO A 103 9.69 25.35 -13.59
CA PRO A 103 10.30 24.86 -12.36
C PRO A 103 9.33 24.00 -11.55
N LEU A 104 9.86 22.96 -10.93
CA LEU A 104 9.16 22.10 -9.98
C LEU A 104 9.14 22.73 -8.57
N ASP A 105 8.83 24.02 -8.54
CA ASP A 105 8.66 24.81 -7.34
C ASP A 105 7.16 25.00 -7.10
N PHE A 106 6.70 24.61 -5.93
CA PHE A 106 5.28 24.56 -5.57
C PHE A 106 5.08 25.18 -4.18
N PRO A 107 3.95 25.86 -3.94
CA PRO A 107 3.61 26.36 -2.61
C PRO A 107 3.57 25.24 -1.56
N ASP A 108 3.71 25.61 -0.28
CA ASP A 108 3.69 24.70 0.86
C ASP A 108 2.39 24.78 1.71
N THR A 109 1.43 25.58 1.25
CA THR A 109 0.12 25.86 1.89
C THR A 109 -1.04 25.64 0.91
N LEU A 110 -2.24 25.32 1.44
CA LEU A 110 -3.44 25.13 0.62
C LEU A 110 -3.84 26.45 -0.06
N GLU A 111 -3.71 27.56 0.67
CA GLU A 111 -3.97 28.92 0.22
C GLU A 111 -3.02 29.33 -0.91
N GLY A 112 -1.74 28.95 -0.83
CA GLY A 112 -0.77 29.15 -1.91
C GLY A 112 -1.10 28.34 -3.17
N PHE A 113 -1.74 27.18 -3.00
CA PHE A 113 -2.32 26.39 -4.10
C PHE A 113 -3.64 26.98 -4.65
N GLU A 114 -4.19 28.01 -4.00
CA GLU A 114 -5.52 28.60 -4.21
C GLU A 114 -6.70 27.69 -3.85
N TYR A 115 -6.53 26.68 -2.99
CA TYR A 115 -7.60 25.79 -2.52
C TYR A 115 -7.84 25.91 -1.01
N ALA A 116 -9.06 25.58 -0.58
CA ALA A 116 -9.42 25.37 0.82
C ALA A 116 -10.45 24.24 0.93
N PHE A 117 -10.60 23.64 2.11
CA PHE A 117 -11.73 22.75 2.38
C PHE A 117 -12.96 23.58 2.77
N ASN A 118 -14.09 23.31 2.12
CA ASN A 118 -15.37 23.95 2.46
C ASN A 118 -16.04 23.28 3.68
N GLU A 119 -17.17 23.81 4.13
CA GLU A 119 -17.97 23.27 5.26
C GLU A 119 -18.41 21.81 5.08
N LYS A 120 -18.42 21.30 3.84
CA LYS A 120 -18.74 19.90 3.51
C LYS A 120 -17.49 19.02 3.44
N GLY A 121 -16.34 19.52 3.89
CA GLY A 121 -15.06 18.83 3.85
C GLY A 121 -14.51 18.62 2.43
N GLN A 122 -14.96 19.38 1.43
CA GLN A 122 -14.53 19.20 0.04
C GLN A 122 -13.46 20.23 -0.35
N LEU A 123 -12.39 19.78 -0.99
CA LEU A 123 -11.33 20.66 -1.50
C LEU A 123 -11.85 21.47 -2.71
N ARG A 124 -11.90 22.80 -2.59
CA ARG A 124 -12.42 23.72 -3.62
C ARG A 124 -11.51 24.92 -3.80
N HIS A 125 -11.45 25.43 -5.03
CA HIS A 125 -10.67 26.62 -5.37
C HIS A 125 -11.29 27.86 -4.69
N ILE A 126 -10.49 28.63 -3.94
CA ILE A 126 -10.95 29.67 -3.01
C ILE A 126 -11.82 30.73 -3.70
N LYS A 127 -11.47 31.12 -4.94
CA LYS A 127 -12.13 32.21 -5.67
C LYS A 127 -13.34 31.77 -6.50
N THR A 128 -13.35 30.53 -6.99
CA THR A 128 -14.37 30.07 -7.96
C THR A 128 -15.28 28.98 -7.43
N GLY A 129 -14.90 28.30 -6.34
CA GLY A 129 -15.63 27.15 -5.81
C GLY A 129 -15.50 25.86 -6.64
N GLU A 130 -14.65 25.85 -7.67
CA GLU A 130 -14.43 24.70 -8.56
C GLU A 130 -13.62 23.57 -7.88
N PRO A 131 -13.77 22.30 -8.30
CA PRO A 131 -12.98 21.18 -7.77
C PRO A 131 -11.52 21.21 -8.22
N PHE A 132 -10.70 20.32 -7.66
CA PHE A 132 -9.30 20.19 -8.05
C PHE A 132 -9.14 19.74 -9.51
N VAL A 133 -8.30 20.46 -10.27
CA VAL A 133 -7.93 20.10 -11.64
C VAL A 133 -6.51 19.51 -11.66
N PHE A 134 -6.40 18.24 -12.07
CA PHE A 134 -5.11 17.54 -12.21
C PHE A 134 -4.33 18.02 -13.44
N ASN A 135 -4.96 18.05 -14.61
CA ASN A 135 -4.36 18.55 -15.85
C ASN A 135 -4.35 20.10 -15.87
N TYR A 136 -3.66 20.71 -14.91
CA TYR A 136 -3.62 22.16 -14.73
C TYR A 136 -2.86 22.88 -15.85
N ARG A 137 -1.82 22.23 -16.41
CA ARG A 137 -1.17 22.64 -17.66
C ARG A 137 -1.34 21.54 -18.70
N GLU A 138 -1.80 21.89 -19.90
CA GLU A 138 -1.86 20.95 -21.02
C GLU A 138 -0.45 20.44 -21.39
N ASP A 139 -0.37 19.19 -21.84
CA ASP A 139 0.83 18.43 -22.23
C ASP A 139 1.97 18.28 -21.19
N LEU A 140 1.96 18.99 -20.07
CA LEU A 140 2.97 18.92 -19.00
C LEU A 140 2.63 17.88 -17.91
N HIS A 141 2.44 16.62 -18.32
CA HIS A 141 2.06 15.52 -17.43
C HIS A 141 2.98 15.37 -16.21
N ARG A 142 4.31 15.47 -16.39
CA ARG A 142 5.30 15.39 -15.31
C ARG A 142 5.14 16.49 -14.27
N TRP A 143 4.89 17.73 -14.72
CA TRP A 143 4.70 18.87 -13.83
C TRP A 143 3.37 18.77 -13.08
N ASN A 144 2.28 18.37 -13.75
CA ASN A 144 0.98 18.13 -13.13
C ASN A 144 1.04 17.03 -12.05
N GLN A 145 1.76 15.94 -12.33
CA GLN A 145 2.01 14.87 -11.36
C GLN A 145 2.77 15.38 -10.13
N LYS A 146 3.83 16.17 -10.32
CA LYS A 146 4.60 16.79 -9.21
C LYS A 146 3.78 17.81 -8.42
N ARG A 147 2.91 18.57 -9.08
CA ARG A 147 1.93 19.47 -8.44
C ARG A 147 0.96 18.69 -7.53
N TYR A 148 0.45 17.56 -8.01
CA TYR A 148 -0.45 16.69 -7.26
C TYR A 148 0.25 16.02 -6.06
N GLU A 149 1.51 15.61 -6.23
CA GLU A 149 2.35 15.10 -5.14
C GLU A 149 2.54 16.17 -4.05
N ALA A 150 2.97 17.39 -4.41
CA ALA A 150 3.15 18.50 -3.48
C ALA A 150 1.86 18.84 -2.70
N LEU A 151 0.72 18.95 -3.39
CA LEU A 151 -0.59 19.13 -2.74
C LEU A 151 -0.92 18.00 -1.74
N GLY A 152 -0.56 16.77 -2.08
CA GLY A 152 -0.77 15.61 -1.21
C GLY A 152 0.03 15.64 0.09
N GLU A 153 1.22 16.25 0.08
CA GLU A 153 2.02 16.45 1.30
C GLU A 153 1.42 17.56 2.19
N ILE A 154 0.88 18.62 1.59
CA ILE A 154 0.14 19.68 2.30
C ILE A 154 -1.12 19.08 2.96
N ILE A 155 -1.89 18.28 2.21
CA ILE A 155 -3.08 17.59 2.73
C ILE A 155 -2.72 16.62 3.87
N THR A 156 -1.56 15.96 3.80
CA THR A 156 -1.08 15.09 4.88
C THR A 156 -0.86 15.89 6.18
N LYS A 157 -0.21 17.06 6.11
CA LYS A 157 -0.06 17.97 7.25
C LYS A 157 -1.42 18.46 7.78
N TYR A 158 -2.32 18.86 6.88
CA TYR A 158 -3.67 19.33 7.24
C TYR A 158 -4.49 18.24 7.96
N VAL A 159 -4.42 16.98 7.50
CA VAL A 159 -5.07 15.86 8.20
C VAL A 159 -4.48 15.65 9.60
N TYR A 160 -3.16 15.77 9.78
CA TYR A 160 -2.56 15.71 11.12
C TYR A 160 -3.08 16.82 12.04
N GLU A 161 -3.25 18.05 11.55
CA GLU A 161 -3.84 19.14 12.34
C GLU A 161 -5.28 18.83 12.74
N LEU A 162 -6.09 18.21 11.87
CA LEU A 162 -7.44 17.75 12.23
C LEU A 162 -7.40 16.62 13.27
N LEU A 163 -6.45 15.67 13.19
CA LEU A 163 -6.31 14.63 14.21
C LEU A 163 -5.99 15.23 15.59
N GLU A 164 -5.18 16.27 15.64
CA GLU A 164 -4.78 16.94 16.88
C GLU A 164 -5.86 17.89 17.42
N LYS A 165 -6.52 18.67 16.55
CA LYS A 165 -7.49 19.73 16.93
C LYS A 165 -8.95 19.25 17.00
N ASP A 166 -9.40 18.47 16.01
CA ASP A 166 -10.80 18.02 15.89
C ASP A 166 -11.05 16.67 16.57
N CYS A 167 -10.01 15.83 16.65
CA CYS A 167 -10.10 14.49 17.23
C CYS A 167 -9.39 14.35 18.58
N ASN A 168 -8.71 15.40 19.06
CA ASN A 168 -7.96 15.42 20.32
C ASN A 168 -6.94 14.26 20.48
N LEU A 169 -6.36 13.78 19.36
CA LEU A 169 -5.34 12.74 19.40
C LEU A 169 -3.95 13.36 19.62
N LYS A 170 -3.14 12.71 20.46
CA LYS A 170 -1.75 13.09 20.70
C LYS A 170 -0.83 12.34 19.73
N LYS A 171 0.08 13.07 19.09
CA LYS A 171 1.17 12.50 18.28
C LYS A 171 2.26 11.93 19.21
N ILE A 172 2.52 10.63 19.13
CA ILE A 172 3.49 9.92 19.97
C ILE A 172 4.64 9.43 19.09
N SER A 173 5.86 9.91 19.35
CA SER A 173 7.06 9.51 18.62
C SER A 173 7.42 8.04 18.90
N ILE A 174 7.90 7.35 17.86
CA ILE A 174 8.45 6.00 17.95
C ILE A 174 9.80 5.91 17.20
N PRO A 175 10.75 5.04 17.61
CA PRO A 175 10.73 4.21 18.81
C PRO A 175 10.62 5.00 20.13
N VAL A 176 10.02 4.40 21.16
CA VAL A 176 9.75 5.06 22.45
C VAL A 176 11.02 5.39 23.24
N ASP A 177 12.11 4.70 22.95
CA ASP A 177 13.45 4.83 23.52
C ASP A 177 14.44 5.54 22.56
N ALA A 178 13.95 6.15 21.48
CA ALA A 178 14.79 6.67 20.41
C ALA A 178 15.67 7.86 20.83
N THR A 179 16.98 7.74 20.56
CA THR A 179 17.98 8.81 20.72
C THR A 179 17.66 10.03 19.85
N GLU A 180 18.24 11.21 20.13
CA GLU A 180 18.00 12.42 19.33
C GLU A 180 18.47 12.29 17.87
N SER A 181 19.47 11.44 17.61
CA SER A 181 20.11 11.28 16.30
C SER A 181 19.54 10.16 15.41
N GLU A 182 18.68 9.29 15.93
CA GLU A 182 18.13 8.17 15.15
C GLU A 182 16.84 8.55 14.40
N PRO A 183 16.54 7.91 13.25
CA PRO A 183 15.28 8.07 12.54
C PRO A 183 14.07 7.76 13.43
N LYS A 184 13.03 8.59 13.37
CA LYS A 184 11.77 8.42 14.14
C LYS A 184 10.55 8.51 13.23
N SER A 185 9.51 7.81 13.63
CA SER A 185 8.14 7.92 13.10
C SER A 185 7.22 8.37 14.25
N PHE A 186 5.91 8.29 14.06
CA PHE A 186 4.93 8.46 15.13
C PHE A 186 3.65 7.66 14.88
N ILE A 187 2.88 7.49 15.95
CA ILE A 187 1.46 7.12 15.91
C ILE A 187 0.62 8.27 16.47
N PHE A 188 -0.69 8.24 16.24
CA PHE A 188 -1.63 9.06 17.02
C PHE A 188 -2.40 8.19 18.00
N MET A 189 -2.69 8.70 19.19
CA MET A 189 -3.59 8.03 20.14
C MET A 189 -4.44 9.01 20.93
N SER A 190 -5.63 8.60 21.36
CA SER A 190 -6.44 9.36 22.31
C SER A 190 -5.79 9.36 23.69
N GLU A 191 -6.08 10.37 24.51
CA GLU A 191 -5.52 10.48 25.86
C GLU A 191 -5.80 9.26 26.75
N ASP A 192 -6.95 8.61 26.55
CA ASP A 192 -7.39 7.45 27.29
C ASP A 192 -6.97 6.10 26.66
N ALA A 193 -6.31 6.07 25.49
CA ALA A 193 -6.14 4.85 24.70
C ALA A 193 -5.45 3.68 25.43
N LEU A 194 -4.57 3.98 26.39
CA LEU A 194 -3.88 2.98 27.22
C LEU A 194 -4.58 2.71 28.55
N THR A 195 -5.44 3.61 29.03
CA THR A 195 -6.07 3.56 30.36
C THR A 195 -7.56 3.19 30.34
N ASN A 196 -8.23 3.30 29.19
CA ASN A 196 -9.62 2.92 29.01
C ASN A 196 -9.77 1.39 29.12
N PRO A 197 -10.52 0.86 30.11
CA PRO A 197 -10.65 -0.58 30.31
C PRO A 197 -11.74 -1.21 29.43
N GLN A 198 -12.55 -0.41 28.72
CA GLN A 198 -13.72 -0.91 28.01
C GLN A 198 -13.36 -1.42 26.61
N LYS A 199 -12.94 -0.51 25.73
CA LYS A 199 -12.74 -0.76 24.31
C LYS A 199 -11.61 0.09 23.74
N LEU A 200 -10.87 -0.46 22.79
CA LEU A 200 -9.81 0.22 22.04
C LEU A 200 -10.01 -0.03 20.54
N MET A 201 -10.01 1.02 19.74
CA MET A 201 -10.03 0.93 18.27
C MET A 201 -8.63 1.22 17.70
N VAL A 202 -8.19 0.37 16.77
CA VAL A 202 -6.88 0.46 16.11
C VAL A 202 -7.10 0.59 14.60
N LEU A 203 -6.58 1.66 14.01
CA LEU A 203 -6.75 1.97 12.58
C LEU A 203 -5.44 1.79 11.80
N ILE A 204 -5.47 0.97 10.74
CA ILE A 204 -4.32 0.67 9.88
C ILE A 204 -4.69 0.97 8.42
N HIS A 205 -4.00 1.91 7.78
CA HIS A 205 -4.21 2.25 6.36
C HIS A 205 -3.46 1.31 5.40
N GLY A 206 -3.76 1.42 4.11
CA GLY A 206 -3.07 0.69 3.04
C GLY A 206 -1.65 1.18 2.76
N SER A 207 -0.99 0.57 1.77
CA SER A 207 0.37 0.94 1.36
C SER A 207 0.42 2.16 0.43
N GLY A 208 1.62 2.70 0.20
CA GLY A 208 1.87 3.79 -0.75
C GLY A 208 2.04 5.16 -0.08
N VAL A 209 1.50 6.22 -0.71
CA VAL A 209 1.71 7.63 -0.30
C VAL A 209 0.71 8.12 0.76
N VAL A 210 -0.13 7.23 1.29
CA VAL A 210 -0.99 7.54 2.44
C VAL A 210 -0.20 7.46 3.75
N ARG A 211 -0.67 8.18 4.76
CA ARG A 211 -0.12 8.27 6.11
C ARG A 211 -1.24 8.19 7.15
N ALA A 212 -0.88 8.13 8.43
CA ALA A 212 -1.83 8.15 9.54
C ALA A 212 -2.95 9.20 9.34
N GLY A 213 -4.19 8.81 9.61
CA GLY A 213 -5.37 9.64 9.35
C GLY A 213 -5.99 9.49 7.97
N GLN A 214 -5.34 8.81 7.00
CA GLN A 214 -5.81 8.76 5.61
C GLN A 214 -6.18 7.34 5.17
N TRP A 215 -7.31 7.19 4.47
CA TRP A 215 -7.60 6.01 3.66
C TRP A 215 -7.07 6.17 2.24
N ALA A 216 -7.33 7.31 1.59
CA ALA A 216 -6.87 7.58 0.24
C ALA A 216 -6.77 9.08 -0.10
N ARG A 217 -5.53 9.54 -0.37
CA ARG A 217 -5.22 10.89 -0.87
C ARG A 217 -6.11 11.34 -2.03
N ARG A 218 -6.44 10.41 -2.94
CA ARG A 218 -7.31 10.67 -4.11
C ARG A 218 -8.73 11.06 -3.71
N LEU A 219 -9.30 10.44 -2.67
CA LEU A 219 -10.65 10.78 -2.21
C LEU A 219 -10.67 12.15 -1.54
N ILE A 220 -9.68 12.43 -0.68
CA ILE A 220 -9.55 13.74 0.00
C ILE A 220 -9.51 14.90 -1.01
N ILE A 221 -8.80 14.72 -2.14
CA ILE A 221 -8.63 15.76 -3.17
C ILE A 221 -9.88 15.92 -4.05
N ASN A 222 -10.56 14.82 -4.41
CA ASN A 222 -11.58 14.85 -5.46
C ASN A 222 -13.03 14.74 -4.94
N GLU A 223 -13.24 14.14 -3.78
CA GLU A 223 -14.56 13.90 -3.17
C GLU A 223 -14.72 14.80 -1.92
N ASP A 224 -14.19 14.34 -0.78
CA ASP A 224 -14.31 14.95 0.55
C ASP A 224 -13.33 14.32 1.58
N LEU A 225 -13.18 14.99 2.73
CA LEU A 225 -12.42 14.50 3.89
C LEU A 225 -13.04 13.24 4.50
N ASP A 226 -14.37 13.12 4.58
CA ASP A 226 -15.02 12.01 5.27
C ASP A 226 -14.73 10.65 4.60
N SER A 227 -14.87 10.58 3.27
CA SER A 227 -14.56 9.36 2.52
C SER A 227 -13.08 9.06 2.43
N GLY A 228 -12.23 10.10 2.42
CA GLY A 228 -10.79 9.96 2.25
C GLY A 228 -9.97 9.78 3.53
N THR A 229 -10.54 10.04 4.71
CA THR A 229 -9.83 10.02 6.00
C THR A 229 -10.41 9.02 7.00
N GLN A 230 -9.60 8.73 8.02
CA GLN A 230 -9.98 7.96 9.20
C GLN A 230 -10.82 8.78 10.20
N ILE A 231 -11.02 10.08 9.98
CA ILE A 231 -11.68 10.99 10.93
C ILE A 231 -13.10 10.54 11.30
N PRO A 232 -13.98 10.06 10.38
CA PRO A 232 -15.29 9.55 10.77
C PRO A 232 -15.23 8.31 11.66
N PHE A 233 -14.27 7.41 11.43
CA PHE A 233 -14.02 6.25 12.29
C PHE A 233 -13.59 6.69 13.69
N ILE A 234 -12.66 7.64 13.78
CA ILE A 234 -12.17 8.18 15.06
C ILE A 234 -13.30 8.88 15.82
N LYS A 235 -14.02 9.81 15.18
CA LYS A 235 -15.14 10.55 15.79
C LYS A 235 -16.25 9.60 16.26
N ARG A 236 -16.56 8.55 15.50
CA ARG A 236 -17.55 7.52 15.89
C ARG A 236 -17.05 6.63 17.04
N ALA A 237 -15.79 6.21 17.01
CA ALA A 237 -15.18 5.42 18.07
C ALA A 237 -15.15 6.19 19.41
N VAL A 238 -14.73 7.45 19.42
CA VAL A 238 -14.77 8.30 20.61
C VAL A 238 -16.20 8.49 21.12
N ALA A 239 -17.17 8.73 20.23
CA ALA A 239 -18.59 8.86 20.60
C ALA A 239 -19.19 7.56 21.19
N GLU A 240 -18.66 6.39 20.83
CA GLU A 240 -19.05 5.09 21.40
C GLU A 240 -18.14 4.64 22.57
N GLY A 241 -17.26 5.51 23.09
CA GLY A 241 -16.45 5.25 24.29
C GLY A 241 -15.22 4.36 24.08
N TYR A 242 -14.71 4.26 22.85
CA TYR A 242 -13.45 3.59 22.57
C TYR A 242 -12.28 4.57 22.79
N GLY A 243 -11.21 4.10 23.42
CA GLY A 243 -9.88 4.67 23.18
C GLY A 243 -9.45 4.42 21.73
N VAL A 244 -8.57 5.23 21.16
CA VAL A 244 -8.19 5.14 19.74
C VAL A 244 -6.67 5.17 19.55
N ILE A 245 -6.15 4.30 18.69
CA ILE A 245 -4.77 4.34 18.17
C ILE A 245 -4.79 4.31 16.63
N VAL A 246 -4.00 5.16 15.99
CA VAL A 246 -3.87 5.28 14.54
C VAL A 246 -2.40 5.07 14.16
N LEU A 247 -2.14 4.03 13.37
CA LEU A 247 -0.79 3.66 12.93
C LEU A 247 -0.35 4.48 11.71
N ASN A 248 0.97 4.60 11.51
CA ASN A 248 1.60 5.26 10.35
C ASN A 248 2.55 4.30 9.58
N PRO A 249 2.09 3.10 9.14
CA PRO A 249 2.96 2.02 8.64
C PRO A 249 3.79 2.35 7.38
N ASN A 250 3.50 3.44 6.68
CA ASN A 250 4.23 3.87 5.48
C ASN A 250 5.30 4.94 5.77
N GLU A 251 5.45 5.38 7.03
CA GLU A 251 6.54 6.26 7.47
C GLU A 251 7.56 5.42 8.23
N ASN A 252 8.33 4.65 7.45
CA ASN A 252 9.22 3.59 7.88
C ASN A 252 10.72 3.87 7.60
N TYR A 253 11.04 5.00 6.96
CA TYR A 253 12.40 5.47 6.73
C TYR A 253 12.44 7.00 6.63
N ILE A 254 13.63 7.58 6.83
CA ILE A 254 13.96 8.95 6.40
C ILE A 254 14.91 8.91 5.20
N GLU A 255 14.81 9.90 4.32
CA GLU A 255 15.76 10.06 3.20
C GLU A 255 16.90 11.01 3.60
N VAL A 256 18.14 10.56 3.41
CA VAL A 256 19.34 11.37 3.67
C VAL A 256 20.28 11.35 2.46
N GLU A 257 21.03 12.43 2.26
CA GLU A 257 21.97 12.56 1.14
C GLU A 257 23.14 11.58 1.30
N LYS A 258 23.45 10.79 0.26
CA LYS A 258 24.62 9.91 0.27
C LYS A 258 25.92 10.73 0.26
N PRO A 259 26.88 10.40 1.14
CA PRO A 259 28.25 10.89 1.00
C PRO A 259 28.82 10.49 -0.37
N LYS A 260 29.44 11.43 -1.07
CA LYS A 260 30.10 11.16 -2.37
C LYS A 260 31.38 10.35 -2.16
N ILE A 261 31.29 9.03 -2.21
CA ILE A 261 32.47 8.15 -2.19
C ILE A 261 33.15 8.22 -3.56
N HIS A 262 34.38 8.75 -3.59
CA HIS A 262 35.17 8.88 -4.82
C HIS A 262 35.91 7.56 -5.10
N VAL A 263 35.21 6.59 -5.71
CA VAL A 263 35.79 5.29 -6.07
C VAL A 263 36.55 5.41 -7.40
N GLN A 264 37.88 5.31 -7.34
CA GLN A 264 38.69 5.09 -8.54
C GLN A 264 38.44 3.67 -9.08
N SER A 265 38.12 3.57 -10.38
CA SER A 265 37.82 2.30 -11.04
C SER A 265 39.09 1.49 -11.32
N SER A 266 39.24 0.33 -10.67
CA SER A 266 40.15 -0.74 -11.11
C SER A 266 39.42 -1.72 -12.03
N SER A 267 40.03 -2.08 -13.15
CA SER A 267 39.49 -2.97 -14.18
C SER A 267 39.76 -4.45 -13.93
N ASP A 268 39.15 -5.28 -14.81
CA ASP A 268 39.46 -6.69 -15.10
C ASP A 268 39.00 -7.77 -14.08
N SER A 269 38.64 -8.98 -14.52
CA SER A 269 38.14 -9.47 -15.83
C SER A 269 37.54 -10.87 -15.63
N SER A 270 36.63 -11.33 -16.51
CA SER A 270 36.22 -12.74 -16.55
C SER A 270 35.63 -13.14 -17.91
N ASP A 271 36.32 -14.03 -18.61
CA ASP A 271 35.88 -14.65 -19.87
C ASP A 271 34.79 -15.71 -19.68
N GLU A 272 33.80 -15.76 -20.57
CA GLU A 272 32.94 -16.94 -20.85
C GLU A 272 32.23 -16.80 -22.22
N PRO A 273 31.81 -17.91 -22.88
CA PRO A 273 31.68 -17.94 -24.35
C PRO A 273 30.40 -17.33 -24.96
N ALA A 274 30.49 -16.97 -26.25
CA ALA A 274 29.62 -15.97 -26.90
C ALA A 274 28.19 -16.42 -27.28
N GLU A 275 27.89 -17.70 -27.48
CA GLU A 275 26.67 -18.10 -28.23
C GLU A 275 25.37 -18.12 -27.41
N LYS A 276 25.42 -17.97 -26.07
CA LYS A 276 24.21 -17.83 -25.23
C LYS A 276 23.77 -16.38 -25.00
N ARG A 277 24.50 -15.39 -25.51
CA ARG A 277 24.18 -13.95 -25.36
C ARG A 277 23.01 -13.51 -26.24
N GLU A 278 23.01 -13.81 -27.54
CA GLU A 278 22.19 -13.07 -28.52
C GLU A 278 20.66 -13.11 -28.31
N ARG A 279 20.10 -14.20 -27.77
CA ARG A 279 18.65 -14.30 -27.50
C ARG A 279 18.24 -13.70 -26.16
N LYS A 280 19.14 -13.66 -25.16
CA LYS A 280 18.88 -12.99 -23.87
C LYS A 280 19.15 -11.49 -23.97
N ASP A 281 20.13 -11.10 -24.80
CA ASP A 281 20.53 -9.72 -25.05
C ASP A 281 19.47 -8.91 -25.79
N LYS A 282 18.60 -9.51 -26.64
CA LYS A 282 17.55 -8.73 -27.32
C LYS A 282 16.46 -8.26 -26.35
N VAL A 283 15.91 -9.16 -25.52
CA VAL A 283 14.92 -8.82 -24.48
C VAL A 283 15.54 -7.95 -23.38
N SER A 284 16.80 -8.23 -23.01
CA SER A 284 17.58 -7.41 -22.08
C SER A 284 17.82 -6.00 -22.63
N LYS A 285 18.28 -5.85 -23.88
CA LYS A 285 18.50 -4.53 -24.51
C LYS A 285 17.19 -3.77 -24.73
N GLU A 286 16.06 -4.42 -24.94
CA GLU A 286 14.76 -3.76 -25.09
C GLU A 286 14.20 -3.29 -23.75
N THR A 287 14.33 -4.11 -22.70
CA THR A 287 13.96 -3.72 -21.33
C THR A 287 14.90 -2.65 -20.78
N LYS A 288 16.20 -2.76 -21.07
CA LYS A 288 17.21 -1.75 -20.76
C LYS A 288 16.95 -0.45 -21.54
N LYS A 289 16.69 -0.50 -22.85
CA LYS A 289 16.27 0.69 -23.61
C LYS A 289 14.99 1.32 -23.08
N ARG A 290 14.00 0.55 -22.59
CA ARG A 290 12.81 1.12 -21.92
C ARG A 290 13.17 1.78 -20.58
N ARG A 291 14.07 1.17 -19.79
CA ARG A 291 14.54 1.72 -18.52
C ARG A 291 15.34 3.01 -18.76
N ASP A 292 16.31 2.97 -19.67
CA ASP A 292 17.12 4.09 -20.13
C ASP A 292 16.26 5.20 -20.79
N PHE A 293 15.16 4.85 -21.47
CA PHE A 293 14.20 5.82 -22.02
C PHE A 293 13.48 6.59 -20.91
N TYR A 294 13.00 5.91 -19.86
CA TYR A 294 12.43 6.59 -18.69
C TYR A 294 13.49 7.35 -17.87
N GLU A 295 14.72 6.83 -17.76
CA GLU A 295 15.86 7.52 -17.14
C GLU A 295 16.27 8.78 -17.93
N LYS A 296 16.07 8.83 -19.27
CA LYS A 296 16.33 10.04 -20.10
C LYS A 296 15.44 11.23 -19.71
N TYR A 297 14.29 11.01 -19.07
CA TYR A 297 13.40 12.07 -18.56
C TYR A 297 13.76 12.54 -17.15
N ARG A 298 14.81 11.98 -16.53
CA ARG A 298 15.37 12.51 -15.28
C ARG A 298 16.02 13.86 -15.56
N ASN A 299 15.58 14.92 -14.87
CA ASN A 299 16.15 16.25 -15.04
C ASN A 299 17.56 16.28 -14.37
N PRO A 300 18.65 16.62 -15.09
CA PRO A 300 20.00 16.67 -14.52
C PRO A 300 20.26 17.78 -13.49
N GLN A 301 19.22 18.44 -12.97
CA GLN A 301 19.28 19.38 -11.83
C GLN A 301 19.61 18.66 -10.51
N ARG A 302 20.79 18.01 -10.47
CA ARG A 302 21.46 17.45 -9.29
C ARG A 302 20.51 16.89 -8.23
N GLU A 303 19.66 15.94 -8.60
CA GLU A 303 19.12 14.99 -7.63
C GLU A 303 20.32 14.30 -6.98
N LYS A 304 20.65 14.76 -5.77
CA LYS A 304 21.70 14.16 -4.95
C LYS A 304 21.27 12.73 -4.69
N GLU A 305 22.19 11.79 -4.79
CA GLU A 305 21.85 10.40 -4.56
C GLU A 305 21.40 10.25 -3.10
N MET A 306 20.14 9.86 -2.87
CA MET A 306 19.59 9.68 -1.52
C MET A 306 19.77 8.23 -1.07
N MET A 307 19.94 8.01 0.23
CA MET A 307 19.76 6.71 0.87
C MET A 307 18.59 6.77 1.86
N GLN A 308 17.91 5.64 2.02
CA GLN A 308 16.86 5.46 3.02
C GLN A 308 17.48 4.91 4.30
N LEU A 309 17.34 5.65 5.41
CA LEU A 309 17.63 5.16 6.75
C LEU A 309 16.32 4.68 7.37
N TYR A 310 16.17 3.36 7.44
CA TYR A 310 14.98 2.72 8.01
C TYR A 310 14.87 2.98 9.51
N ILE A 311 13.64 3.16 9.97
CA ILE A 311 13.31 3.43 11.37
C ILE A 311 13.36 2.12 12.12
N ARG A 312 14.11 2.10 13.24
CA ARG A 312 14.38 0.87 14.00
C ARG A 312 13.07 0.19 14.41
N GLU A 313 12.98 -1.11 14.15
CA GLU A 313 11.83 -1.98 14.47
C GLU A 313 10.50 -1.49 13.86
N ASN A 314 10.57 -0.57 12.89
CA ASN A 314 9.45 0.04 12.17
C ASN A 314 9.84 0.20 10.68
N GLY A 315 10.72 -0.66 10.16
CA GLY A 315 11.26 -0.58 8.81
C GLY A 315 10.30 -1.07 7.72
N SER A 316 9.21 -1.73 8.11
CA SER A 316 8.10 -2.11 7.23
C SER A 316 6.72 -1.92 7.90
N PRO A 317 5.62 -1.94 7.13
CA PRO A 317 4.25 -1.94 7.68
C PRO A 317 4.00 -3.04 8.72
N GLU A 318 4.58 -4.21 8.51
CA GLU A 318 4.48 -5.38 9.40
C GLU A 318 5.26 -5.17 10.69
N GLU A 319 6.53 -4.74 10.60
CA GLU A 319 7.35 -4.41 11.78
C GLU A 319 6.67 -3.33 12.62
N HIS A 320 6.14 -2.27 11.98
CA HIS A 320 5.40 -1.21 12.65
C HIS A 320 4.13 -1.71 13.38
N ALA A 321 3.37 -2.64 12.78
CA ALA A 321 2.20 -3.22 13.44
C ALA A 321 2.58 -4.06 14.68
N ILE A 322 3.68 -4.80 14.61
CA ILE A 322 4.24 -5.57 15.73
C ILE A 322 4.77 -4.62 16.82
N TYR A 323 5.52 -3.59 16.45
CA TYR A 323 6.07 -2.59 17.37
C TYR A 323 4.96 -1.88 18.16
N VAL A 324 3.93 -1.40 17.46
CA VAL A 324 2.81 -0.70 18.10
C VAL A 324 1.98 -1.66 18.97
N TRP A 325 1.94 -2.95 18.64
CA TRP A 325 1.36 -3.95 19.53
C TRP A 325 2.15 -4.09 20.83
N ASP A 326 3.44 -4.42 20.74
CA ASP A 326 4.28 -4.74 21.91
C ASP A 326 4.45 -3.54 22.87
N HIS A 327 4.61 -2.34 22.32
CA HIS A 327 4.88 -1.13 23.09
C HIS A 327 3.63 -0.39 23.58
N PHE A 328 2.44 -0.63 22.99
CA PHE A 328 1.22 0.11 23.32
C PHE A 328 -0.01 -0.79 23.51
N ILE A 329 -0.45 -1.50 22.45
CA ILE A 329 -1.75 -2.20 22.47
C ILE A 329 -1.76 -3.36 23.48
N ALA A 330 -0.67 -4.12 23.58
CA ALA A 330 -0.50 -5.19 24.55
C ALA A 330 -0.60 -4.69 26.01
N GLN A 331 -0.17 -3.44 26.26
CA GLN A 331 -0.12 -2.82 27.59
C GLN A 331 -1.39 -2.02 27.95
N ALA A 332 -2.24 -1.71 26.98
CA ALA A 332 -3.50 -0.99 27.20
C ALA A 332 -4.47 -1.73 28.14
N ALA A 333 -5.25 -1.02 28.95
CA ALA A 333 -6.22 -1.61 29.88
C ALA A 333 -7.43 -2.28 29.20
N ALA A 334 -7.68 -2.01 27.92
CA ALA A 334 -8.85 -2.52 27.19
C ALA A 334 -8.71 -4.01 26.82
N GLU A 335 -9.56 -4.86 27.40
CA GLU A 335 -9.68 -6.28 27.01
C GLU A 335 -10.55 -6.52 25.76
N ASN A 336 -11.05 -5.44 25.13
CA ASN A 336 -11.80 -5.51 23.88
C ASN A 336 -11.17 -4.58 22.84
N VAL A 337 -10.18 -5.10 22.11
CA VAL A 337 -9.52 -4.38 21.01
C VAL A 337 -10.22 -4.69 19.69
N PHE A 338 -10.41 -3.67 18.85
CA PHE A 338 -11.06 -3.76 17.54
C PHE A 338 -10.15 -3.14 16.49
N PHE A 339 -9.93 -3.84 15.38
CA PHE A 339 -9.07 -3.36 14.30
C PHE A 339 -9.89 -3.00 13.06
N VAL A 340 -9.60 -1.85 12.43
CA VAL A 340 -10.00 -1.56 11.05
C VAL A 340 -8.74 -1.47 10.20
N ALA A 341 -8.56 -2.39 9.26
CA ALA A 341 -7.36 -2.49 8.45
C ALA A 341 -7.68 -2.51 6.95
N HIS A 342 -7.23 -1.47 6.24
CA HIS A 342 -7.49 -1.28 4.82
C HIS A 342 -6.38 -1.84 3.94
N SER A 343 -6.73 -2.56 2.87
CA SER A 343 -5.80 -2.95 1.81
C SER A 343 -4.58 -3.70 2.38
N TYR A 344 -3.36 -3.20 2.16
CA TYR A 344 -2.13 -3.76 2.72
C TYR A 344 -2.08 -3.78 4.27
N GLY A 345 -2.81 -2.90 4.95
CA GLY A 345 -2.91 -2.90 6.41
C GLY A 345 -3.45 -4.21 6.97
N GLY A 346 -4.28 -4.93 6.22
CA GLY A 346 -4.74 -6.26 6.61
C GLY A 346 -3.67 -7.35 6.50
N LEU A 347 -2.68 -7.19 5.61
CA LEU A 347 -1.51 -8.07 5.55
C LEU A 347 -0.63 -7.86 6.80
N ALA A 348 -0.39 -6.60 7.18
CA ALA A 348 0.33 -6.25 8.40
C ALA A 348 -0.37 -6.75 9.67
N PHE A 349 -1.71 -6.70 9.74
CA PHE A 349 -2.47 -7.31 10.83
C PHE A 349 -2.30 -8.84 10.88
N VAL A 350 -2.29 -9.54 9.74
CA VAL A 350 -2.08 -11.00 9.71
C VAL A 350 -0.66 -11.37 10.16
N GLU A 351 0.36 -10.57 9.81
CA GLU A 351 1.72 -10.80 10.31
C GLU A 351 1.80 -10.60 11.84
N LEU A 352 1.18 -9.53 12.38
CA LEU A 352 1.02 -9.37 13.83
C LEU A 352 0.33 -10.59 14.48
N MET A 353 -0.75 -11.08 13.89
CA MET A 353 -1.49 -12.26 14.36
C MET A 353 -0.65 -13.55 14.33
N ILE A 354 0.29 -13.70 13.38
CA ILE A 354 1.24 -14.82 13.33
C ILE A 354 2.29 -14.68 14.44
N GLN A 355 2.85 -13.49 14.61
CA GLN A 355 3.95 -13.23 15.55
C GLN A 355 3.50 -13.13 17.02
N ARG A 356 2.22 -12.85 17.28
CA ARG A 356 1.65 -12.62 18.63
C ARG A 356 0.33 -13.38 18.85
N GLU A 357 0.18 -14.57 18.23
CA GLU A 357 -1.09 -15.33 18.17
C GLU A 357 -1.84 -15.41 19.51
N ALA A 358 -1.17 -15.75 20.61
CA ALA A 358 -1.83 -15.93 21.90
C ALA A 358 -2.42 -14.62 22.45
N ASP A 359 -1.64 -13.54 22.44
CA ASP A 359 -2.05 -12.25 23.02
C ASP A 359 -3.12 -11.59 22.16
N VAL A 360 -2.97 -11.65 20.83
CA VAL A 360 -3.95 -11.12 19.87
C VAL A 360 -5.29 -11.84 20.04
N LYS A 361 -5.31 -13.17 20.17
CA LYS A 361 -6.54 -13.94 20.38
C LYS A 361 -7.25 -13.65 21.70
N ASN A 362 -6.50 -13.35 22.75
CA ASN A 362 -7.07 -13.06 24.06
C ASN A 362 -7.73 -11.67 24.08
N LYS A 363 -7.10 -10.69 23.43
CA LYS A 363 -7.43 -9.26 23.59
C LYS A 363 -8.28 -8.67 22.44
N VAL A 364 -8.08 -9.16 21.22
CA VAL A 364 -8.84 -8.69 20.04
C VAL A 364 -10.21 -9.36 20.00
N THR A 365 -11.25 -8.55 19.80
CA THR A 365 -12.65 -8.97 19.77
C THR A 365 -13.19 -9.09 18.36
N ALA A 366 -12.80 -8.17 17.47
CA ALA A 366 -13.14 -8.25 16.05
C ALA A 366 -12.19 -7.45 15.16
N VAL A 367 -12.13 -7.83 13.88
CA VAL A 367 -11.28 -7.21 12.86
C VAL A 367 -12.10 -6.94 11.59
N ALA A 368 -12.27 -5.67 11.26
CA ALA A 368 -12.83 -5.25 9.98
C ALA A 368 -11.70 -5.03 8.98
N LEU A 369 -11.68 -5.85 7.93
CA LEU A 369 -10.80 -5.70 6.78
C LEU A 369 -11.57 -4.97 5.68
N THR A 370 -10.94 -4.01 5.01
CA THR A 370 -11.56 -3.27 3.89
C THR A 370 -10.71 -3.41 2.64
N ASP A 371 -11.23 -4.18 1.68
CA ASP A 371 -10.55 -4.66 0.47
C ASP A 371 -9.11 -5.15 0.71
N SER A 372 -8.94 -5.92 1.79
CA SER A 372 -7.62 -6.39 2.23
C SER A 372 -7.01 -7.40 1.26
N VAL A 373 -5.74 -7.17 0.92
CA VAL A 373 -4.92 -8.05 0.05
C VAL A 373 -4.19 -9.15 0.82
N HIS A 374 -4.49 -9.34 2.11
CA HIS A 374 -3.95 -10.43 2.93
C HIS A 374 -4.15 -11.81 2.28
N ASN A 375 -3.25 -12.75 2.58
CA ASN A 375 -3.37 -14.12 2.10
C ASN A 375 -2.79 -15.07 3.15
N VAL A 376 -3.67 -15.63 3.98
CA VAL A 376 -3.32 -16.55 5.09
C VAL A 376 -2.57 -17.80 4.65
N TRP A 377 -2.60 -18.15 3.35
CA TRP A 377 -1.89 -19.31 2.79
C TRP A 377 -0.48 -18.96 2.31
N HIS A 378 -0.25 -17.72 1.89
CA HIS A 378 1.08 -17.22 1.51
C HIS A 378 1.85 -16.63 2.71
N GLN A 379 1.13 -16.15 3.73
CA GLN A 379 1.69 -15.77 5.04
C GLN A 379 1.85 -16.98 5.98
N GLU A 380 1.69 -18.22 5.49
CA GLU A 380 1.89 -19.47 6.24
C GLU A 380 1.08 -19.59 7.56
N ALA A 381 -0.07 -18.91 7.65
CA ALA A 381 -0.84 -18.82 8.90
C ALA A 381 -1.33 -20.19 9.42
N GLY A 382 -1.09 -20.42 10.70
CA GLY A 382 -1.47 -21.65 11.41
C GLY A 382 -2.95 -21.99 11.26
N LYS A 383 -3.29 -23.28 11.41
CA LYS A 383 -4.69 -23.74 11.37
C LYS A 383 -5.55 -22.96 12.39
N THR A 384 -5.03 -22.81 13.59
CA THR A 384 -5.63 -22.09 14.71
C THR A 384 -5.87 -20.60 14.41
N ILE A 385 -4.99 -19.94 13.65
CA ILE A 385 -5.16 -18.55 13.20
C ILE A 385 -6.30 -18.48 12.18
N ARG A 386 -6.31 -19.37 11.19
CA ARG A 386 -7.35 -19.43 10.13
C ARG A 386 -8.73 -19.80 10.67
N GLU A 387 -8.82 -20.51 11.79
CA GLU A 387 -10.08 -20.76 12.49
C GLU A 387 -10.55 -19.49 13.21
N TRP A 388 -9.68 -18.84 13.98
CA TRP A 388 -10.01 -17.58 14.66
C TRP A 388 -10.40 -16.45 13.69
N MET A 389 -9.71 -16.30 12.55
CA MET A 389 -10.04 -15.28 11.56
C MET A 389 -11.42 -15.51 10.90
N ARG A 390 -11.89 -16.76 10.81
CA ARG A 390 -13.23 -17.07 10.29
C ARG A 390 -14.34 -16.63 11.24
N GLU A 391 -14.04 -16.59 12.53
CA GLU A 391 -14.99 -16.27 13.60
C GLU A 391 -14.96 -14.79 14.00
N ASN A 392 -13.80 -14.13 13.90
CA ASN A 392 -13.57 -12.78 14.46
C ASN A 392 -13.23 -11.71 13.40
N CYS A 393 -13.04 -12.08 12.12
CA CYS A 393 -12.79 -11.13 11.04
C CYS A 393 -13.93 -11.08 10.02
N CYS A 394 -14.12 -9.93 9.37
CA CYS A 394 -14.94 -9.80 8.16
C CYS A 394 -14.22 -8.86 7.17
N ASN A 395 -14.22 -9.19 5.87
CA ASN A 395 -13.57 -8.40 4.83
C ASN A 395 -14.59 -7.84 3.83
N TRP A 396 -14.80 -6.53 3.87
CA TRP A 396 -15.62 -5.81 2.92
C TRP A 396 -14.81 -5.49 1.66
N VAL A 397 -15.05 -6.24 0.59
CA VAL A 397 -14.26 -6.20 -0.65
C VAL A 397 -14.94 -5.36 -1.73
N SER A 398 -14.14 -4.89 -2.70
CA SER A 398 -14.66 -4.21 -3.88
C SER A 398 -15.55 -5.15 -4.71
N SER A 399 -16.79 -4.73 -4.91
CA SER A 399 -17.82 -5.47 -5.64
C SER A 399 -19.00 -4.54 -5.98
N SER A 400 -19.62 -4.80 -7.13
CA SER A 400 -20.84 -4.15 -7.61
C SER A 400 -22.11 -4.62 -6.90
N GLU A 401 -22.05 -5.72 -6.15
CA GLU A 401 -23.18 -6.25 -5.38
C GLU A 401 -23.57 -5.31 -4.23
N PRO A 402 -24.82 -5.34 -3.73
CA PRO A 402 -25.24 -4.54 -2.58
C PRO A 402 -24.35 -4.76 -1.34
N LEU A 403 -24.17 -3.71 -0.53
CA LEU A 403 -23.44 -3.78 0.75
C LEU A 403 -23.89 -5.00 1.57
N ASP A 404 -22.91 -5.67 2.20
CA ASP A 404 -23.08 -6.88 3.02
C ASP A 404 -23.50 -8.16 2.27
N THR A 405 -23.62 -8.13 0.94
CA THR A 405 -23.85 -9.35 0.13
C THR A 405 -22.61 -10.23 0.16
N SER A 406 -22.77 -11.52 0.50
CA SER A 406 -21.65 -12.49 0.59
C SER A 406 -20.94 -12.65 -0.75
N VAL A 407 -19.60 -12.58 -0.73
CA VAL A 407 -18.73 -12.74 -1.91
C VAL A 407 -17.92 -14.01 -1.77
N GLU A 408 -18.05 -14.95 -2.70
CA GLU A 408 -17.32 -16.22 -2.66
C GLU A 408 -15.79 -16.03 -2.81
N SER A 409 -15.04 -16.91 -2.15
CA SER A 409 -13.58 -16.97 -2.23
C SER A 409 -13.13 -18.39 -2.57
N MET A 410 -12.23 -18.52 -3.56
CA MET A 410 -11.56 -19.78 -3.89
C MET A 410 -10.77 -20.37 -2.72
N LEU A 411 -10.33 -19.51 -1.78
CA LEU A 411 -9.56 -19.86 -0.59
C LEU A 411 -10.25 -19.22 0.62
N PRO A 412 -10.81 -20.01 1.56
CA PRO A 412 -11.51 -19.47 2.72
C PRO A 412 -10.54 -19.07 3.83
N ASP A 413 -10.45 -17.76 4.09
CA ASP A 413 -9.76 -17.15 5.22
C ASP A 413 -10.77 -16.64 6.26
N CYS A 414 -11.52 -15.59 5.93
CA CYS A 414 -12.59 -14.99 6.72
C CYS A 414 -13.85 -14.75 5.87
N PRO A 415 -15.02 -14.52 6.47
CA PRO A 415 -16.20 -14.01 5.77
C PRO A 415 -15.87 -12.80 4.90
N ARG A 416 -16.28 -12.86 3.62
CA ARG A 416 -16.13 -11.77 2.65
C ARG A 416 -17.49 -11.29 2.21
N VAL A 417 -17.69 -9.98 2.22
CA VAL A 417 -18.94 -9.34 1.80
C VAL A 417 -18.63 -8.15 0.89
N SER A 418 -19.60 -7.74 0.07
CA SER A 418 -19.46 -6.56 -0.77
C SER A 418 -19.42 -5.29 0.07
N ALA A 419 -18.54 -4.36 -0.30
CA ALA A 419 -18.54 -2.99 0.20
C ALA A 419 -19.57 -2.07 -0.50
N GLY A 420 -20.33 -2.58 -1.49
CA GLY A 420 -21.26 -1.77 -2.29
C GLY A 420 -20.56 -0.78 -3.25
N THR A 421 -19.34 -1.11 -3.69
CA THR A 421 -18.57 -0.31 -4.66
C THR A 421 -17.44 -1.11 -5.31
N ASP A 422 -17.20 -0.89 -6.61
CA ASP A 422 -16.02 -1.42 -7.33
C ASP A 422 -14.73 -0.60 -7.10
N ARG A 423 -14.81 0.52 -6.35
CA ARG A 423 -13.66 1.40 -6.09
C ARG A 423 -12.95 1.00 -4.80
N HIS A 424 -11.78 0.39 -4.95
CA HIS A 424 -10.87 -0.01 -3.86
C HIS A 424 -10.78 1.03 -2.75
N GLU A 425 -10.50 2.28 -3.12
CA GLU A 425 -10.29 3.37 -2.17
C GLU A 425 -11.54 3.74 -1.35
N LEU A 426 -12.75 3.48 -1.88
CA LEU A 426 -14.02 3.83 -1.22
C LEU A 426 -14.53 2.75 -0.26
N THR A 427 -13.95 1.55 -0.26
CA THR A 427 -14.48 0.41 0.51
C THR A 427 -14.59 0.72 2.00
N SER A 428 -13.57 1.34 2.59
CA SER A 428 -13.60 1.78 3.99
C SER A 428 -14.76 2.72 4.31
N TRP A 429 -15.05 3.70 3.43
CA TRP A 429 -16.15 4.65 3.64
C TRP A 429 -17.52 4.03 3.42
N LYS A 430 -17.69 3.23 2.36
CA LYS A 430 -18.99 2.60 2.04
C LYS A 430 -19.39 1.56 3.08
N SER A 431 -18.43 0.84 3.65
CA SER A 431 -18.66 -0.16 4.69
C SER A 431 -18.75 0.40 6.11
N PHE A 432 -18.43 1.68 6.33
CA PHE A 432 -18.36 2.30 7.66
C PHE A 432 -19.57 1.99 8.58
N PRO A 433 -20.84 2.11 8.14
CA PRO A 433 -21.98 1.77 8.99
C PRO A 433 -22.06 0.27 9.36
N SER A 434 -21.70 -0.61 8.42
CA SER A 434 -21.74 -2.06 8.62
C SER A 434 -20.61 -2.54 9.55
N ILE A 435 -19.43 -1.93 9.45
CA ILE A 435 -18.28 -2.21 10.32
C ILE A 435 -18.62 -1.95 11.80
N PHE A 436 -19.25 -0.82 12.12
CA PHE A 436 -19.65 -0.51 13.51
C PHE A 436 -20.78 -1.42 14.00
N LYS A 437 -21.70 -1.84 13.13
CA LYS A 437 -22.70 -2.87 13.44
C LYS A 437 -22.02 -4.21 13.79
N PHE A 438 -21.10 -4.68 12.95
CA PHE A 438 -20.31 -5.90 13.18
C PHE A 438 -19.53 -5.87 14.50
N PHE A 439 -18.88 -4.75 14.83
CA PHE A 439 -18.20 -4.58 16.12
C PHE A 439 -19.15 -4.61 17.32
N THR A 440 -20.35 -4.05 17.18
CA THR A 440 -21.40 -4.11 18.21
C THR A 440 -21.84 -5.56 18.44
N GLU A 441 -22.18 -6.28 17.37
CA GLU A 441 -22.60 -7.69 17.42
C GLU A 441 -21.50 -8.61 18.01
N ALA A 442 -20.24 -8.39 17.64
CA ALA A 442 -19.10 -9.13 18.21
C ALA A 442 -18.89 -8.84 19.71
N SER A 443 -19.04 -7.58 20.12
CA SER A 443 -18.96 -7.19 21.54
C SER A 443 -20.09 -7.84 22.37
N GLU A 444 -21.31 -7.85 21.85
CA GLU A 444 -22.46 -8.49 22.51
C GLU A 444 -22.29 -10.01 22.60
N ALA A 445 -21.79 -10.66 21.54
CA ALA A 445 -21.50 -12.09 21.53
C ALA A 445 -20.45 -12.47 22.59
N LYS A 446 -19.37 -11.70 22.74
CA LYS A 446 -18.33 -11.90 23.76
C LYS A 446 -18.85 -11.68 25.18
N ILE A 447 -19.74 -10.71 25.40
CA ILE A 447 -20.42 -10.51 26.70
C ILE A 447 -21.38 -11.67 27.01
N SER A 448 -22.03 -12.24 25.98
CA SER A 448 -22.95 -13.36 26.13
C SER A 448 -22.24 -14.66 26.53
N SER A 449 -21.10 -14.99 25.89
CA SER A 449 -20.33 -16.20 26.20
C SER A 449 -19.69 -16.19 27.59
N LEU A 450 -19.44 -15.01 28.16
CA LEU A 450 -18.94 -14.84 29.54
C LEU A 450 -20.01 -15.01 30.62
N LYS A 451 -21.31 -15.01 30.28
CA LYS A 451 -22.38 -15.24 31.25
C LYS A 451 -22.53 -16.74 31.52
N PRO A 452 -22.44 -17.21 32.79
CA PRO A 452 -22.69 -18.61 33.11
C PRO A 452 -24.09 -19.02 32.65
N ALA A 453 -24.19 -20.12 31.90
CA ALA A 453 -25.47 -20.67 31.47
C ALA A 453 -26.31 -21.03 32.72
N VAL A 454 -27.35 -20.24 33.00
CA VAL A 454 -28.28 -20.50 34.11
C VAL A 454 -28.93 -21.86 33.86
N THR A 455 -28.54 -22.85 34.67
CA THR A 455 -29.02 -24.22 34.54
C THR A 455 -30.51 -24.27 34.80
N ARG A 456 -31.30 -24.34 33.72
CA ARG A 456 -32.75 -24.50 33.76
C ARG A 456 -33.07 -25.88 34.32
N ARG A 457 -33.14 -25.97 35.65
CA ARG A 457 -33.41 -27.19 36.43
C ARG A 457 -34.76 -27.76 36.00
N SER A 458 -34.75 -28.78 35.14
CA SER A 458 -36.00 -29.42 34.72
C SER A 458 -36.61 -30.16 35.90
N HIS A 459 -37.79 -29.74 36.33
CA HIS A 459 -38.60 -30.51 37.25
C HIS A 459 -39.08 -31.76 36.52
N ARG A 460 -38.34 -32.85 36.67
CA ARG A 460 -38.73 -34.18 36.20
C ARG A 460 -39.89 -34.67 37.06
N ILE A 461 -41.12 -34.38 36.62
CA ILE A 461 -42.34 -34.97 37.18
C ILE A 461 -42.20 -36.48 37.06
N LYS A 462 -42.22 -37.18 38.19
CA LYS A 462 -42.43 -38.63 38.21
C LYS A 462 -43.92 -38.86 37.99
N HIS A 463 -44.27 -39.64 36.97
CA HIS A 463 -45.53 -40.38 37.02
C HIS A 463 -45.29 -41.60 37.91
N GLU A 464 -46.12 -41.75 38.95
CA GLU A 464 -46.31 -43.04 39.62
C GLU A 464 -47.34 -43.84 38.82
N GLU A 465 -47.11 -45.15 38.72
CA GLU A 465 -48.07 -46.10 38.14
C GLU A 465 -49.17 -46.40 39.15
N LEU A 466 -50.43 -46.38 38.69
CA LEU A 466 -51.60 -47.05 39.30
C LEU A 466 -52.68 -47.24 38.24
#